data_AF-A0A0D2F3M6-F1
#
_entry.id   AF-A0A0D2F3M6-F1
#
_cell.length_a   1.000
_cell.length_b   1.000
_cell.length_c   1.000
_cell.angle_alpha   90.00
_cell.angle_beta   90.00
_cell.angle_gamma   90.00
#
_symmetry.space_group_name_H-M   'P 1'
#
loop_
_entity.id
_entity.type
_entity.pdbx_description
1 polymer ?
#
loop_
_entity_poly.entity_id
_entity_poly.type
_entity_poly.pdbx_seq_one_letter_code
_entity_poly.pdbx_strand_id
1 'polypeptide(L)'
;MAPPEHPFPVSALEQRVQYHTVDFKEKSRKLGDFDLKRDCQLLELVQYSCTTPEEQAERLLANPGSEPRMECHPFVRLFRRCEKKGKVFHVETTAWEGEHAWKPPPGSRPTAGMNNRADDSATTSIAKYGSYFWSGK
;
A
#
# COMPACT_ATOMS: atom_id res chain seq x y z
N MET A 1 -13.01 -10.41 6.86
CA MET A 1 -11.57 -10.30 6.49
C MET A 1 -11.47 -9.48 5.22
N ALA A 2 -10.49 -8.58 5.12
CA ALA A 2 -10.25 -7.84 3.87
C ALA A 2 -9.73 -8.81 2.79
N PRO A 3 -10.11 -8.64 1.51
CA PRO A 3 -9.58 -9.47 0.43
C PRO A 3 -8.07 -9.29 0.28
N PRO A 4 -7.32 -10.32 -0.15
CA PRO A 4 -5.91 -10.18 -0.48
C PRO A 4 -5.74 -9.18 -1.63
N GLU A 5 -5.00 -8.10 -1.40
CA GLU A 5 -4.66 -7.10 -2.42
C GLU A 5 -3.19 -7.28 -2.83
N HIS A 6 -2.89 -7.08 -4.11
CA HIS A 6 -1.51 -7.14 -4.59
C HIS A 6 -0.78 -5.83 -4.30
N PRO A 7 0.39 -5.87 -3.64
CA PRO A 7 1.19 -4.66 -3.44
C PRO A 7 1.75 -4.18 -4.79
N PHE A 8 1.74 -2.87 -5.01
CA PHE A 8 2.31 -2.24 -6.21
C PHE A 8 3.12 -1.00 -5.82
N PRO A 9 4.16 -0.62 -6.60
CA PRO A 9 4.93 0.57 -6.33
C PRO A 9 4.06 1.80 -6.53
N VAL A 10 4.28 2.82 -5.73
CA VAL A 10 3.32 3.92 -5.66
C VAL A 10 3.38 4.85 -6.87
N SER A 11 4.49 4.87 -7.60
CA SER A 11 4.55 5.51 -8.92
C SER A 11 3.49 4.96 -9.89
N ALA A 12 2.97 3.74 -9.66
CA ALA A 12 1.92 3.14 -10.47
C ALA A 12 0.49 3.45 -9.98
N LEU A 13 0.31 4.26 -8.92
CA LEU A 13 -1.00 4.56 -8.34
C LEU A 13 -1.97 5.18 -9.36
N GLU A 14 -1.53 6.23 -10.06
CA GLU A 14 -2.34 6.91 -11.09
C GLU A 14 -2.83 5.95 -12.17
N GLN A 15 -1.98 5.00 -12.57
CA GLN A 15 -2.34 3.97 -13.53
C GLN A 15 -3.30 2.94 -12.92
N ARG A 16 -3.04 2.47 -11.69
CA ARG A 16 -3.83 1.41 -11.03
C ARG A 16 -5.27 1.83 -10.78
N VAL A 17 -5.49 3.11 -10.48
CA VAL A 17 -6.83 3.68 -10.28
C VAL A 17 -7.69 3.57 -11.54
N GLN A 18 -7.09 3.52 -12.72
CA GLN A 18 -7.83 3.31 -13.97
C GLN A 18 -8.34 1.88 -14.17
N TYR A 19 -8.01 0.94 -13.28
CA TYR A 19 -8.41 -0.46 -13.37
C TYR A 19 -9.11 -0.94 -12.09
N HIS A 20 -9.85 -2.03 -12.21
CA HIS A 20 -10.44 -2.77 -11.10
C HIS A 20 -10.49 -4.26 -11.44
N THR A 21 -10.47 -5.10 -10.41
CA THR A 21 -10.50 -6.55 -10.59
C THR A 21 -11.94 -7.05 -10.55
N VAL A 22 -12.32 -7.86 -11.54
CA VAL A 22 -13.60 -8.58 -11.59
C VAL A 22 -13.30 -10.00 -12.04
N ASP A 23 -13.71 -11.00 -11.25
CA ASP A 23 -13.44 -12.42 -11.53
C ASP A 23 -11.95 -12.71 -11.78
N PHE A 24 -11.07 -12.16 -10.94
CA PHE A 24 -9.60 -12.25 -11.07
C PHE A 24 -9.04 -11.70 -12.39
N LYS A 25 -9.82 -10.91 -13.14
CA LYS A 25 -9.38 -10.24 -14.37
C LYS A 25 -9.41 -8.73 -14.18
N GLU A 26 -8.35 -8.06 -14.64
CA GLU A 26 -8.29 -6.61 -14.64
C GLU A 26 -9.20 -6.03 -15.73
N LYS A 27 -10.10 -5.14 -15.31
CA LYS A 27 -11.00 -4.39 -16.18
C LYS A 27 -10.77 -2.91 -16.02
N SER A 28 -10.69 -2.18 -17.13
CA SER A 28 -10.57 -0.73 -17.11
C SER A 28 -11.84 -0.09 -16.54
N ARG A 29 -11.66 0.90 -15.66
CA ARG A 29 -12.70 1.80 -15.19
C ARG A 29 -12.96 2.84 -16.27
N LYS A 30 -14.23 3.16 -16.52
CA LYS A 30 -14.65 4.18 -17.48
C LYS A 30 -14.48 5.60 -16.92
N LEU A 31 -13.26 5.96 -16.52
CA LEU A 31 -12.94 7.24 -15.87
C LEU A 31 -12.72 8.38 -16.88
N GLY A 32 -12.13 8.12 -18.05
CA GLY A 32 -11.82 9.16 -19.04
C GLY A 32 -10.69 10.07 -18.58
N ASP A 33 -10.80 11.39 -18.83
CA ASP A 33 -9.94 12.39 -18.19
C ASP A 33 -10.26 12.41 -16.68
N PHE A 34 -9.33 11.87 -15.90
CA PHE A 34 -9.45 11.69 -14.47
C PHE A 34 -8.11 11.99 -13.81
N ASP A 35 -8.15 12.87 -12.81
CA ASP A 35 -6.99 13.26 -12.02
C ASP A 35 -7.32 13.11 -10.53
N LEU A 36 -6.50 12.38 -9.78
CA LEU A 36 -6.75 12.09 -8.36
C LEU A 36 -6.86 13.36 -7.50
N LYS A 37 -6.08 14.40 -7.81
CA LYS A 37 -6.01 15.62 -7.01
C LYS A 37 -7.19 16.54 -7.29
N ARG A 38 -7.63 16.61 -8.54
CA ARG A 38 -8.75 17.44 -9.01
C ARG A 38 -10.11 16.79 -8.74
N ASP A 39 -10.23 15.48 -8.97
CA ASP A 39 -11.52 14.80 -9.05
C ASP A 39 -11.85 13.98 -7.78
N CYS A 40 -10.99 13.99 -6.76
CA CYS A 40 -11.22 13.30 -5.49
C CYS A 40 -10.96 14.17 -4.27
N GLN A 41 -11.78 13.99 -3.23
CA GLN A 41 -11.61 14.62 -1.94
C GLN A 41 -10.63 13.81 -1.09
N LEU A 42 -9.64 14.48 -0.48
CA LEU A 42 -8.76 13.87 0.51
C LEU A 42 -9.46 13.83 1.87
N LEU A 43 -9.44 12.66 2.50
CA LEU A 43 -10.02 12.38 3.81
C LEU A 43 -8.99 11.70 4.70
N GLU A 44 -9.13 11.90 6.00
CA GLU A 44 -8.32 11.26 7.03
C GLU A 44 -9.15 10.28 7.86
N LEU A 45 -8.53 9.17 8.23
CA LEU A 45 -9.10 8.17 9.14
C LEU A 45 -8.07 7.82 10.19
N VAL A 46 -8.38 8.14 11.45
CA VAL A 46 -7.56 7.71 12.60
C VAL A 46 -7.89 6.25 12.90
N GLN A 47 -6.88 5.39 12.85
CA GLN A 47 -6.96 4.00 13.24
C GLN A 47 -6.04 3.74 14.43
N TYR A 48 -6.24 2.63 15.12
CA TYR A 48 -5.40 2.22 16.25
C TYR A 48 -4.77 0.88 15.95
N SER A 49 -3.45 0.79 16.16
CA SER A 49 -2.71 -0.47 16.10
C SER A 49 -2.37 -0.85 17.53
N CYS A 50 -2.82 -2.04 17.95
CA CYS A 50 -2.60 -2.54 19.29
C CYS A 50 -1.54 -3.64 19.28
N THR A 51 -0.73 -3.68 20.33
CA THR A 51 0.32 -4.68 20.49
C THR A 51 -0.26 -6.09 20.50
N THR A 52 0.31 -6.99 19.70
CA THR A 52 -0.11 -8.39 19.63
C THR A 52 0.29 -9.17 20.88
N PRO A 53 -0.31 -10.35 21.15
CA PRO A 53 0.14 -11.21 22.24
C PRO A 53 1.60 -11.65 22.11
N GLU A 54 2.09 -11.82 20.88
CA GLU A 54 3.49 -12.15 20.60
C GLU A 54 4.42 -11.00 21.01
N GLU A 55 4.10 -9.77 20.61
CA GLU A 55 4.85 -8.56 21.00
C GLU A 55 4.81 -8.33 22.51
N GLN A 56 3.70 -8.64 23.18
CA GLN A 56 3.59 -8.59 24.63
C GLN A 56 4.51 -9.63 25.29
N ALA A 57 4.57 -10.85 24.75
CA ALA A 57 5.45 -11.91 25.25
C ALA A 57 6.94 -11.58 25.04
N GLU A 58 7.31 -11.05 23.88
CA GLU A 58 8.68 -10.58 23.60
C GLU A 58 9.11 -9.49 24.59
N ARG A 59 8.20 -8.57 24.92
CA ARG A 59 8.46 -7.52 25.91
C ARG A 59 8.68 -8.09 27.31
N LEU A 60 7.92 -9.10 27.72
CA LEU A 60 8.12 -9.79 29.01
C LEU A 60 9.48 -10.50 29.07
N LEU A 61 9.91 -11.12 27.97
CA LEU A 61 11.24 -11.74 27.88
C LEU A 61 12.36 -10.69 27.97
N ALA A 62 12.18 -9.53 27.35
CA ALA A 62 13.13 -8.43 27.43
C ALA A 62 13.18 -7.77 28.83
N ASN A 63 12.05 -7.71 29.53
CA ASN A 63 11.93 -7.10 30.86
C ASN A 63 11.11 -8.00 31.82
N PRO A 64 11.75 -8.92 32.55
CA PRO A 64 11.08 -9.95 33.37
C PRO A 64 10.27 -9.48 34.59
N GLY A 65 10.01 -8.17 34.73
CA GLY A 65 9.20 -7.58 35.80
C GLY A 65 8.09 -6.65 35.31
N SER A 66 7.92 -6.49 34.00
CA SER A 66 6.81 -5.70 33.45
C SER A 66 5.53 -6.52 33.41
N GLU A 67 4.37 -5.89 33.65
CA GLU A 67 3.08 -6.54 33.43
C GLU A 67 2.73 -6.56 31.93
N PRO A 68 2.12 -7.65 31.42
CA PRO A 68 1.62 -7.69 30.05
C PRO A 68 0.48 -6.68 29.92
N ARG A 69 0.72 -5.62 29.14
CA ARG A 69 -0.28 -4.59 28.84
C ARG A 69 -0.43 -4.43 27.34
N MET A 70 -1.68 -4.33 26.90
CA MET A 70 -1.99 -3.96 25.54
C MET A 70 -1.79 -2.46 25.38
N GLU A 71 -0.91 -2.06 24.48
CA GLU A 71 -0.73 -0.66 24.08
C GLU A 71 -1.31 -0.46 22.70
N CYS A 72 -2.20 0.53 22.55
CA CYS A 72 -2.77 0.90 21.26
C CYS A 72 -2.26 2.27 20.85
N HIS A 73 -1.61 2.35 19.70
CA HIS A 73 -1.07 3.58 19.15
C HIS A 73 -1.95 4.07 18.01
N PRO A 74 -2.37 5.35 18.03
CA PRO A 74 -3.09 5.94 16.92
C PRO A 74 -2.16 6.11 15.73
N PHE A 75 -2.66 5.83 14.54
CA PHE A 75 -2.01 6.18 13.28
C PHE A 75 -3.04 6.69 12.29
N VAL A 76 -2.65 7.68 11.49
CA VAL A 76 -3.54 8.34 10.53
C VAL A 76 -3.40 7.66 9.16
N ARG A 77 -4.51 7.20 8.61
CA ARG A 77 -4.60 6.79 7.20
C ARG A 77 -5.24 7.89 6.38
N LEU A 78 -4.61 8.22 5.26
CA LEU A 78 -5.16 9.11 4.26
C LEU A 78 -5.79 8.29 3.13
N PHE A 79 -6.96 8.72 2.69
CA PHE A 79 -7.66 8.11 1.57
C PHE A 79 -8.39 9.17 0.75
N ARG A 80 -8.48 8.94 -0.55
CA ARG A 80 -9.24 9.78 -1.47
C ARG A 80 -10.60 9.17 -1.74
N ARG A 81 -11.66 9.95 -1.55
CA ARG A 81 -13.01 9.63 -2.02
C ARG A 81 -13.21 10.28 -3.39
N CYS A 82 -13.36 9.44 -4.40
CA CYS A 82 -13.50 9.85 -5.79
C CYS A 82 -14.94 9.66 -6.27
N GLU A 83 -15.44 10.59 -7.08
CA GLU A 83 -16.76 10.47 -7.71
C GLU A 83 -16.66 10.77 -9.21
N LYS A 84 -17.13 9.85 -10.04
CA LYS A 84 -17.23 10.07 -11.49
C LYS A 84 -18.51 9.47 -12.03
N LYS A 85 -19.33 10.29 -12.72
CA LYS A 85 -20.61 9.87 -13.32
C LYS A 85 -21.53 9.16 -12.31
N GLY A 86 -21.62 9.68 -11.09
CA GLY A 86 -22.45 9.14 -10.00
C GLY A 86 -21.93 7.84 -9.38
N LYS A 87 -20.71 7.40 -9.72
CA LYS A 87 -20.06 6.24 -9.10
C LYS A 87 -18.98 6.70 -8.13
N VAL A 88 -19.11 6.30 -6.87
CA VAL A 88 -18.16 6.59 -5.81
C VAL A 88 -17.21 5.42 -5.63
N PHE A 89 -15.93 5.70 -5.48
CA PHE A 89 -14.92 4.73 -5.07
C PHE A 89 -13.85 5.38 -4.20
N HIS A 90 -13.11 4.55 -3.45
CA HIS A 90 -12.08 5.01 -2.54
C HIS A 90 -10.71 4.53 -3.00
N VAL A 91 -9.69 5.34 -2.78
CA VAL A 91 -8.28 5.04 -3.06
C VAL A 91 -7.50 5.31 -1.79
N GLU A 92 -6.88 4.27 -1.23
CA GLU A 92 -6.00 4.43 -0.08
C GLU A 92 -4.67 5.06 -0.56
N THR A 93 -4.26 6.17 0.05
CA THR A 93 -3.08 6.94 -0.37
C THR A 93 -1.98 6.91 0.69
N THR A 94 -1.95 5.88 1.53
CA THR A 94 -1.38 5.80 2.90
C THR A 94 0.10 6.17 3.15
N ALA A 95 0.78 6.91 2.28
CA ALA A 95 2.07 7.55 2.55
C ALA A 95 2.39 8.79 1.67
N TRP A 96 1.42 9.41 0.97
CA TRP A 96 1.74 10.27 -0.20
C TRP A 96 1.29 11.72 -0.12
N GLU A 97 0.51 12.12 0.88
CA GLU A 97 -0.15 13.43 0.86
C GLU A 97 -0.12 14.11 2.24
N GLY A 98 -0.16 15.45 2.26
CA GLY A 98 -0.10 16.24 3.48
C GLY A 98 1.29 16.31 4.13
N GLU A 99 1.31 16.52 5.44
CA GLU A 99 2.55 16.69 6.22
C GLU A 99 3.38 15.39 6.32
N HIS A 100 2.77 14.24 6.04
CA HIS A 100 3.40 12.93 6.09
C HIS A 100 3.79 12.37 4.70
N ALA A 101 3.76 13.21 3.66
CA ALA A 101 4.17 12.78 2.32
C ALA A 101 5.61 12.30 2.31
N TRP A 102 5.84 11.06 1.84
CA TRP A 102 7.17 10.52 1.65
C TRP A 102 7.96 11.41 0.67
N LYS A 103 9.07 11.97 1.15
CA LYS A 103 10.03 12.68 0.31
C LYS A 103 11.15 11.72 -0.05
N PRO A 104 11.46 11.52 -1.34
CA PRO A 104 12.62 10.74 -1.71
C PRO A 104 13.88 11.33 -1.09
N PRO A 105 14.82 10.50 -0.59
CA PRO A 105 16.11 10.98 -0.16
C PRO A 105 16.82 11.68 -1.34
N PRO A 106 17.55 12.78 -1.08
CA PRO A 106 18.23 13.52 -2.14
C PRO A 106 19.23 12.61 -2.85
N GLY A 107 18.97 12.28 -4.13
CA GLY A 107 19.83 11.42 -4.95
C GLY A 107 19.12 10.26 -5.65
N SER A 108 17.88 9.90 -5.28
CA SER A 108 17.11 8.93 -6.06
C SER A 108 16.57 9.58 -7.33
N ARG A 109 17.20 9.32 -8.48
CA ARG A 109 16.66 9.77 -9.77
C ARG A 109 15.31 9.10 -10.01
N PRO A 110 14.24 9.85 -10.34
CA PRO A 110 13.01 9.23 -10.82
C PRO A 110 13.31 8.56 -12.15
N THR A 111 13.10 7.25 -12.25
CA THR A 111 13.10 6.52 -13.52
C THR A 111 11.84 6.88 -14.30
N ALA A 112 11.82 8.10 -14.82
CA ALA A 112 10.87 8.50 -15.85
C ALA A 112 11.34 7.92 -17.20
N GLY A 113 10.59 6.94 -17.72
CA GLY A 113 10.65 6.51 -19.11
C GLY A 113 11.66 5.41 -19.43
N MET A 114 11.29 4.15 -19.19
CA MET A 114 11.83 3.04 -20.01
C MET A 114 10.79 2.72 -21.08
N ASN A 115 11.03 3.28 -22.26
CA ASN A 115 10.41 2.82 -23.51
C ASN A 115 10.81 1.37 -23.75
N ASN A 116 9.84 0.57 -24.19
CA ASN A 116 10.02 -0.82 -24.60
C ASN A 116 11.18 -0.98 -25.60
N ARG A 117 12.26 -1.60 -25.15
CA ARG A 117 13.05 -2.54 -25.96
C ARG A 117 13.33 -3.75 -25.08
N ALA A 118 12.86 -4.90 -25.56
CA ALA A 118 13.20 -6.18 -25.00
C ALA A 118 14.72 -6.35 -25.05
N ASP A 119 15.32 -6.65 -23.90
CA ASP A 119 16.60 -7.35 -23.83
C ASP A 119 16.49 -8.32 -22.64
N ASP A 120 16.66 -9.59 -22.96
CA ASP A 120 16.64 -10.73 -22.05
C ASP A 120 17.80 -10.64 -21.06
N SER A 121 17.57 -10.24 -19.81
CA SER A 121 18.35 -10.67 -18.63
C SER A 121 17.82 -10.01 -17.35
N ALA A 122 16.82 -10.62 -16.71
CA ALA A 122 16.41 -10.23 -15.35
C ALA A 122 15.84 -11.42 -14.55
N THR A 123 16.45 -12.60 -14.70
CA THR A 123 16.15 -13.75 -13.85
C THR A 123 17.07 -13.70 -12.63
N THR A 124 16.77 -12.90 -11.59
CA THR A 124 17.45 -13.10 -10.28
C THR A 124 16.84 -12.40 -9.05
N SER A 125 15.86 -11.51 -9.16
CA SER A 125 15.33 -10.81 -7.97
C SER A 125 14.02 -11.39 -7.40
N ILE A 126 13.22 -12.10 -8.20
CA ILE A 126 11.95 -12.72 -7.76
C ILE A 126 12.19 -14.01 -6.93
N ALA A 127 13.34 -14.68 -7.09
CA ALA A 127 13.65 -15.92 -6.39
C ALA A 127 13.90 -15.74 -4.87
N LYS A 128 14.19 -14.52 -4.39
CA LYS A 128 14.51 -14.28 -2.97
C LYS A 128 13.30 -14.22 -2.03
N TYR A 129 12.08 -14.05 -2.55
CA TYR A 129 10.87 -13.99 -1.74
C TYR A 129 10.04 -15.28 -1.78
N GLY A 130 10.37 -16.23 -2.66
CA GLY A 130 9.64 -17.49 -2.83
C GLY A 130 9.98 -18.60 -1.82
N SER A 131 11.01 -18.43 -1.00
CA SER A 131 11.52 -19.49 -0.12
C SER A 131 10.90 -19.52 1.28
N TYR A 132 9.98 -18.61 1.63
CA TYR A 132 9.42 -18.54 2.99
C TYR A 132 8.01 -19.11 3.14
N PHE A 133 7.37 -19.57 2.06
CA PHE A 133 5.96 -19.95 2.10
C PHE A 133 5.67 -21.45 2.04
N TRP A 134 6.68 -22.29 1.78
CA TRP A 134 6.55 -23.75 1.77
C TRP A 134 7.80 -24.38 2.37
N SER A 135 7.81 -24.56 3.70
CA SER A 135 8.61 -25.56 4.38
C SER A 135 7.67 -26.39 5.22
N GLY A 136 7.72 -27.70 5.00
CA GLY A 136 6.62 -28.62 5.26
C GLY A 136 6.34 -28.94 6.72
N LYS A 137 5.22 -29.64 6.89
CA LYS A 137 5.22 -30.97 7.48
C LYS A 137 4.64 -31.95 6.46
#